data_AF-A0A1Z5JXB6-F1
#
_entry.id   AF-A0A1Z5JXB6-F1
#
_cell.length_a   1.000
_cell.length_b   1.000
_cell.length_c   1.000
_cell.angle_alpha   90.00
_cell.angle_beta   90.00
_cell.angle_gamma   90.00
#
_symmetry.space_group_name_H-M   'P 1'
#
loop_
_entity.id
_entity.type
_entity.pdbx_description
1 polymer ?
#
loop_
_entity_poly.entity_id
_entity_poly.type
_entity_poly.pdbx_seq_one_letter_code
_entity_poly.pdbx_strand_id
1 'polypeptide(L)'
;MTQSAKKETSQHPRLLQWWCNIDDALPRISVGGLDVSLTLASAVFLGCVRYIAEFVMVTIFGWPAVSFVTKTASASVPAMLHSSLLVPSLWQTFRIHRYRPSESLAEAPAFYQHAATCLLQFCTGYMLYDCLLNVLWLNWTMDSIQGDALMFLGHHIATTLYMTLCRIHRAGHQSAFICMFLGEMTNPLHNAYFIAIAAQQLECCNGPLSQQLYMMIEYAFSVAYVAVRALVAPFFFVHATFSLWYDRNPQVPVMTIAFWTFLIWLVEIASIPYIQDCWNKIVVGRSMVGTAEL
;
A
#
# COMPACT_ATOMS: atom_id res chain seq x y z
N MET A 1 -24.09 -17.39 44.03
CA MET A 1 -23.59 -18.00 42.78
C MET A 1 -22.76 -16.97 42.05
N THR A 2 -21.45 -17.00 42.28
CA THR A 2 -20.45 -16.17 41.61
C THR A 2 -20.28 -16.70 40.19
N GLN A 3 -20.74 -15.95 39.20
CA GLN A 3 -20.36 -16.18 37.80
C GLN A 3 -18.85 -16.04 37.72
N SER A 4 -18.17 -17.18 37.65
CA SER A 4 -16.77 -17.27 37.27
C SER A 4 -16.61 -16.53 35.95
N ALA A 5 -15.99 -15.36 36.01
CA ALA A 5 -15.49 -14.67 34.85
C ALA A 5 -14.56 -15.66 34.14
N LYS A 6 -15.08 -16.32 33.10
CA LYS A 6 -14.24 -17.01 32.12
C LYS A 6 -13.25 -15.95 31.67
N LYS A 7 -12.02 -16.10 32.15
CA LYS A 7 -10.87 -15.37 31.65
C LYS A 7 -10.73 -15.83 30.21
N GLU A 8 -11.46 -15.18 29.31
CA GLU A 8 -11.25 -15.32 27.88
C GLU A 8 -9.85 -14.78 27.65
N THR A 9 -8.87 -15.68 27.75
CA THR A 9 -7.59 -15.54 27.10
C THR A 9 -7.88 -15.64 25.61
N SER A 10 -8.59 -14.66 25.04
CA SER A 10 -8.70 -14.52 23.60
C SER A 10 -7.28 -14.25 23.13
N GLN A 11 -6.62 -15.27 22.61
CA GLN A 11 -5.29 -15.11 22.04
C GLN A 11 -5.42 -14.04 20.95
N HIS A 12 -4.84 -12.88 21.23
CA HIS A 12 -4.75 -11.83 20.23
C HIS A 12 -3.99 -12.39 19.03
N PRO A 13 -4.43 -12.10 17.80
CA PRO A 13 -3.76 -12.62 16.63
C PRO A 13 -2.31 -12.13 16.59
N ARG A 14 -1.36 -13.08 16.44
CA ARG A 14 0.07 -12.82 16.65
C ARG A 14 0.64 -11.70 15.78
N LEU A 15 0.18 -11.58 14.53
CA LEU A 15 0.67 -10.56 13.61
C LEU A 15 0.20 -9.15 14.00
N LEU A 16 -1.05 -8.98 14.42
CA LEU A 16 -1.50 -7.69 14.97
C LEU A 16 -0.84 -7.37 16.33
N GLN A 17 -0.64 -8.37 17.18
CA GLN A 17 0.09 -8.18 18.44
C GLN A 17 1.53 -7.72 18.19
N TRP A 18 2.18 -8.23 17.15
CA TRP A 18 3.53 -7.79 16.77
C TRP A 18 3.58 -6.30 16.44
N TRP A 19 2.59 -5.76 15.71
CA TRP A 19 2.50 -4.32 15.46
C TRP A 19 2.29 -3.50 16.72
N CYS A 20 1.37 -3.92 17.60
CA CYS A 20 1.16 -3.28 18.89
C CYS A 20 2.45 -3.25 19.73
N ASN A 21 3.19 -4.37 19.77
CA ASN A 21 4.44 -4.45 20.53
C ASN A 21 5.52 -3.52 19.98
N ILE A 22 5.60 -3.32 18.65
CA ILE A 22 6.52 -2.36 18.05
C ILE A 22 6.12 -0.94 18.48
N ASP A 23 4.85 -0.58 18.33
CA ASP A 23 4.34 0.74 18.70
C ASP A 23 4.56 1.04 20.20
N ASP A 24 4.35 0.06 21.08
CA ASP A 24 4.58 0.20 22.53
C ASP A 24 6.05 0.39 22.90
N ALA A 25 6.97 -0.12 22.08
CA ALA A 25 8.41 0.03 22.29
C ALA A 25 8.97 1.37 21.80
N LEU A 26 8.21 2.14 21.03
CA LEU A 26 8.66 3.41 20.46
C LEU A 26 8.45 4.59 21.43
N PRO A 27 9.37 5.57 21.45
CA PRO A 27 9.14 6.82 22.18
C PRO A 27 7.97 7.59 21.55
N ARG A 28 7.06 8.10 22.39
CA ARG A 28 5.86 8.81 21.93
C ARG A 28 6.18 10.22 21.45
N ILE A 29 5.99 10.45 20.15
CA ILE A 29 6.12 11.74 19.46
C ILE A 29 4.73 12.16 18.99
N SER A 30 4.25 13.31 19.46
CA SER A 30 2.94 13.84 19.08
C SER A 30 3.08 15.14 18.29
N VAL A 31 2.33 15.25 17.19
CA VAL A 31 2.22 16.46 16.37
C VAL A 31 0.74 16.82 16.25
N GLY A 32 0.35 18.00 16.75
CA GLY A 32 -1.05 18.42 16.75
C GLY A 32 -1.98 17.48 17.53
N GLY A 33 -1.46 16.79 18.56
CA GLY A 33 -2.20 15.81 19.37
C GLY A 33 -2.29 14.41 18.77
N LEU A 34 -1.76 14.18 17.56
CA LEU A 34 -1.66 12.86 16.94
C LEU A 34 -0.28 12.24 17.19
N ASP A 35 -0.27 11.01 17.69
CA ASP A 35 0.95 10.20 17.74
C ASP A 35 1.45 9.91 16.31
N VAL A 36 2.73 10.14 16.05
CA VAL A 36 3.38 9.86 14.76
C VAL A 36 4.62 9.00 14.91
N SER A 37 4.82 8.38 16.07
CA SER A 37 6.02 7.62 16.42
C SER A 37 6.25 6.47 15.44
N LEU A 38 5.23 5.63 15.25
CA LEU A 38 5.31 4.51 14.33
C LEU A 38 5.38 4.97 12.88
N THR A 39 4.72 6.08 12.51
CA THR A 39 4.83 6.69 11.18
C THR A 39 6.29 7.04 10.86
N LEU A 40 6.97 7.75 11.76
CA LEU A 40 8.36 8.16 11.57
C LEU A 40 9.31 6.96 11.59
N ALA A 41 9.13 6.04 12.53
CA ALA A 41 9.94 4.82 12.61
C ALA A 41 9.81 3.97 11.33
N SER A 42 8.59 3.85 10.79
CA SER A 42 8.33 3.11 9.55
C SER A 42 8.97 3.78 8.34
N ALA A 43 8.90 5.11 8.24
CA ALA A 43 9.55 5.85 7.15
C ALA A 43 11.08 5.68 7.17
N VAL A 44 11.70 5.74 8.35
CA VAL A 44 13.14 5.50 8.53
C VAL A 44 13.50 4.06 8.18
N PHE A 45 12.73 3.09 8.70
CA PHE A 45 12.94 1.67 8.42
C PHE A 45 12.90 1.37 6.91
N LEU A 46 11.88 1.85 6.20
CA LEU A 46 11.74 1.68 4.75
C LEU A 46 12.85 2.39 3.99
N GLY A 47 13.30 3.55 4.48
CA GLY A 47 14.50 4.22 3.98
C GLY A 47 15.76 3.35 4.09
N CYS A 48 15.99 2.72 5.24
CA CYS A 48 17.10 1.78 5.42
C CYS A 48 17.00 0.58 4.48
N VAL A 49 15.79 0.02 4.30
CA VAL A 49 15.54 -1.10 3.36
C VAL A 49 15.92 -0.70 1.93
N ARG A 50 15.61 0.54 1.50
CA ARG A 50 16.02 1.06 0.20
C ARG A 50 17.54 1.03 0.01
N TYR A 51 18.27 1.58 0.98
CA TYR A 51 19.74 1.66 0.90
C TYR A 51 20.40 0.28 0.94
N ILE A 52 19.86 -0.65 1.74
CA ILE A 52 20.31 -2.04 1.75
C ILE A 52 20.05 -2.71 0.39
N ALA A 53 18.86 -2.49 -0.20
CA ALA A 53 18.54 -3.02 -1.52
C ALA A 53 19.48 -2.48 -2.60
N GLU A 54 19.77 -1.17 -2.58
CA GLU A 54 20.74 -0.55 -3.49
C GLU A 54 22.14 -1.15 -3.32
N PHE A 55 22.60 -1.28 -2.07
CA PHE A 55 23.88 -1.92 -1.76
C PHE A 55 23.95 -3.35 -2.31
N VAL A 56 22.90 -4.16 -2.11
CA VAL A 56 22.84 -5.53 -2.64
C VAL A 56 22.87 -5.54 -4.17
N MET A 57 22.07 -4.69 -4.83
CA MET A 57 22.06 -4.56 -6.29
C MET A 57 23.44 -4.23 -6.85
N VAL A 58 24.13 -3.27 -6.24
CA VAL A 58 25.46 -2.82 -6.70
C VAL A 58 26.53 -3.86 -6.39
N THR A 59 26.64 -4.31 -5.14
CA THR A 59 27.78 -5.12 -4.69
C THR A 59 27.63 -6.60 -5.04
N ILE A 60 26.41 -7.15 -5.03
CA ILE A 60 26.17 -8.58 -5.28
C ILE A 60 25.79 -8.82 -6.74
N PHE A 61 24.90 -8.00 -7.29
CA PHE A 61 24.41 -8.18 -8.65
C PHE A 61 25.15 -7.35 -9.71
N GLY A 62 26.11 -6.52 -9.32
CA GLY A 62 26.94 -5.73 -10.24
C GLY A 62 26.20 -4.59 -10.94
N TRP A 63 25.10 -4.10 -10.37
CA TRP A 63 24.36 -2.98 -10.95
C TRP A 63 25.18 -1.68 -10.86
N PRO A 64 25.06 -0.77 -11.83
CA PRO A 64 25.81 0.49 -11.82
C PRO A 64 25.32 1.41 -10.68
N ALA A 65 26.21 1.77 -9.76
CA ALA A 65 25.88 2.51 -8.53
C ALA A 65 25.26 3.90 -8.74
N VAL A 66 25.71 4.64 -9.76
CA VAL A 66 25.25 6.01 -10.01
C VAL A 66 24.04 6.05 -10.96
N SER A 67 23.62 4.90 -11.50
CA SER A 67 22.53 4.84 -12.48
C SER A 67 21.18 5.17 -11.85
N PHE A 68 20.41 6.03 -12.52
CA PHE A 68 19.02 6.30 -12.17
C PHE A 68 18.18 5.01 -12.16
N VAL A 69 18.45 4.10 -13.10
CA VAL A 69 17.77 2.79 -13.21
C VAL A 69 17.95 1.95 -11.93
N THR A 70 19.17 1.89 -11.39
CA THR A 70 19.47 1.18 -10.15
C THR A 70 18.75 1.80 -8.96
N LYS A 71 18.73 3.14 -8.87
CA LYS A 71 18.07 3.86 -7.78
C LYS A 71 16.55 3.69 -7.80
N THR A 72 15.95 3.64 -8.99
CA THR A 72 14.52 3.39 -9.15
C THR A 72 14.17 1.93 -8.84
N ALA A 73 15.00 0.97 -9.26
CA ALA A 73 14.80 -0.43 -8.91
C ALA A 73 14.95 -0.70 -7.40
N SER A 74 15.92 -0.09 -6.74
CA SER A 74 16.09 -0.23 -5.28
C SER A 74 14.94 0.38 -4.50
N ALA A 75 14.34 1.47 -5.01
CA ALA A 75 13.15 2.11 -4.47
C ALA A 75 11.89 1.21 -4.49
N SER A 76 11.81 0.26 -5.42
CA SER A 76 10.73 -0.72 -5.50
C SER A 76 10.74 -1.76 -4.37
N VAL A 77 11.90 -2.05 -3.78
CA VAL A 77 12.03 -3.09 -2.74
C VAL A 77 11.29 -2.73 -1.43
N PRO A 78 11.40 -1.50 -0.88
CA PRO A 78 10.61 -1.08 0.26
C PRO A 78 9.09 -1.12 0.01
N ALA A 79 8.64 -0.79 -1.20
CA ALA A 79 7.23 -0.89 -1.55
C ALA A 79 6.75 -2.34 -1.52
N MET A 80 7.51 -3.29 -2.08
CA MET A 80 7.22 -4.73 -1.98
C MET A 80 7.14 -5.19 -0.52
N LEU A 81 8.10 -4.78 0.32
CA LEU A 81 8.14 -5.15 1.73
C LEU A 81 6.94 -4.57 2.50
N HIS A 82 6.63 -3.30 2.28
CA HIS A 82 5.48 -2.62 2.88
C HIS A 82 4.20 -3.41 2.63
N SER A 83 3.90 -3.70 1.36
CA SER A 83 2.68 -4.44 0.99
C SER A 83 2.67 -5.85 1.56
N SER A 84 3.82 -6.53 1.54
CA SER A 84 3.96 -7.90 2.05
C SER A 84 3.72 -7.98 3.57
N LEU A 85 3.97 -6.92 4.31
CA LEU A 85 3.68 -6.81 5.76
C LEU A 85 2.26 -6.30 6.03
N LEU A 86 1.79 -5.32 5.23
CA LEU A 86 0.50 -4.68 5.42
C LEU A 86 -0.67 -5.58 5.03
N VAL A 87 -0.63 -6.21 3.86
CA VAL A 87 -1.76 -6.99 3.31
C VAL A 87 -2.18 -8.14 4.25
N PRO A 88 -1.28 -8.99 4.78
CA PRO A 88 -1.67 -10.03 5.74
C PRO A 88 -2.22 -9.46 7.06
N SER A 89 -1.74 -8.29 7.47
CA SER A 89 -2.19 -7.61 8.69
C SER A 89 -3.62 -7.07 8.51
N LEU A 90 -3.91 -6.43 7.37
CA LEU A 90 -5.25 -5.98 7.00
C LEU A 90 -6.21 -7.16 6.82
N TRP A 91 -5.77 -8.25 6.19
CA TRP A 91 -6.56 -9.48 6.13
C TRP A 91 -6.95 -9.97 7.54
N GLN A 92 -6.01 -9.92 8.49
CA GLN A 92 -6.27 -10.32 9.86
C GLN A 92 -7.25 -9.38 10.58
N THR A 93 -7.21 -8.07 10.32
CA THR A 93 -8.20 -7.14 10.91
C THR A 93 -9.61 -7.46 10.42
N PHE A 94 -9.81 -7.73 9.12
CA PHE A 94 -11.11 -8.13 8.57
C PHE A 94 -11.62 -9.47 9.11
N ARG A 95 -10.74 -10.37 9.55
CA ARG A 95 -11.14 -11.66 10.13
C ARG A 95 -11.61 -11.57 11.57
N ILE A 96 -11.09 -10.62 12.35
CA ILE A 96 -11.38 -10.53 13.79
C ILE A 96 -12.40 -9.46 14.14
N HIS A 97 -12.63 -8.50 13.23
CA HIS A 97 -13.59 -7.43 13.43
C HIS A 97 -14.49 -7.34 12.22
N ARG A 98 -15.79 -7.19 12.46
CA ARG A 98 -16.79 -7.21 11.39
C ARG A 98 -16.51 -6.05 10.44
N TYR A 99 -16.61 -6.32 9.13
CA TYR A 99 -16.44 -5.28 8.13
C TYR A 99 -17.66 -4.34 8.08
N ARG A 100 -17.46 -3.08 8.47
CA ARG A 100 -18.38 -1.95 8.41
C ARG A 100 -17.60 -0.64 8.12
N PRO A 101 -17.59 -0.16 6.86
CA PRO A 101 -16.78 0.98 6.40
C PRO A 101 -16.94 2.28 7.20
N SER A 102 -18.15 2.56 7.69
CA SER A 102 -18.49 3.78 8.45
C SER A 102 -18.25 3.69 9.96
N GLU A 103 -17.85 2.53 10.48
CA GLU A 103 -17.85 2.26 11.92
C GLU A 103 -16.94 3.22 12.72
N SER A 104 -17.37 3.53 13.94
CA SER A 104 -16.53 4.20 14.93
C SER A 104 -15.46 3.25 15.44
N LEU A 105 -14.20 3.68 15.40
CA LEU A 105 -13.12 2.96 16.04
C LEU A 105 -13.33 2.88 17.56
N ALA A 106 -14.01 3.87 18.17
CA ALA A 106 -14.25 3.89 19.61
C ALA A 106 -15.15 2.73 20.09
N GLU A 107 -15.96 2.15 19.21
CA GLU A 107 -16.86 1.03 19.52
C GLU A 107 -16.16 -0.33 19.47
N ALA A 108 -14.97 -0.40 18.85
CA ALA A 108 -14.22 -1.65 18.72
C ALA A 108 -13.45 -2.02 20.01
N PRO A 109 -13.05 -3.28 20.20
CA PRO A 109 -12.21 -3.69 21.33
C PRO A 109 -10.89 -2.90 21.37
N ALA A 110 -10.41 -2.53 22.57
CA ALA A 110 -9.22 -1.68 22.74
C ALA A 110 -7.98 -2.20 21.98
N PHE A 111 -7.74 -3.51 21.99
CA PHE A 111 -6.69 -4.14 21.19
C PHE A 111 -6.83 -3.85 19.69
N TYR A 112 -8.03 -3.97 19.14
CA TYR A 112 -8.28 -3.68 17.74
C TYR A 112 -8.07 -2.19 17.44
N GLN A 113 -8.49 -1.29 18.34
CA GLN A 113 -8.26 0.16 18.17
C GLN A 113 -6.76 0.48 18.05
N HIS A 114 -5.96 -0.14 18.90
CA HIS A 114 -4.50 0.02 18.90
C HIS A 114 -3.89 -0.56 17.62
N ALA A 115 -4.22 -1.81 17.28
CA ALA A 115 -3.75 -2.45 16.06
C ALA A 115 -4.14 -1.64 14.81
N ALA A 116 -5.38 -1.15 14.74
CA ALA A 116 -5.84 -0.37 13.60
C ALA A 116 -5.07 0.95 13.47
N THR A 117 -4.79 1.61 14.59
CA THR A 117 -3.96 2.82 14.63
C THR A 117 -2.53 2.51 14.19
N CYS A 118 -1.97 1.37 14.57
CA CYS A 118 -0.64 0.93 14.13
C CYS A 118 -0.59 0.76 12.61
N LEU A 119 -1.58 0.09 12.00
CA LEU A 119 -1.60 -0.12 10.55
C LEU A 119 -1.77 1.18 9.76
N LEU A 120 -2.60 2.12 10.25
CA LEU A 120 -2.72 3.45 9.65
C LEU A 120 -1.39 4.21 9.73
N GLN A 121 -0.68 4.15 10.86
CA GLN A 121 0.63 4.79 11.02
C GLN A 121 1.69 4.13 10.14
N PHE A 122 1.73 2.80 10.05
CA PHE A 122 2.66 2.07 9.19
C PHE A 122 2.49 2.49 7.72
N CYS A 123 1.26 2.47 7.21
CA CYS A 123 0.97 2.90 5.85
C CYS A 123 1.28 4.40 5.64
N THR A 124 0.94 5.26 6.61
CA THR A 124 1.33 6.68 6.54
C THR A 124 2.85 6.86 6.48
N GLY A 125 3.60 6.02 7.20
CA GLY A 125 5.06 6.03 7.17
C GLY A 125 5.62 5.63 5.80
N TYR A 126 5.02 4.64 5.15
CA TYR A 126 5.32 4.32 3.76
C TYR A 126 5.02 5.49 2.82
N MET A 127 3.84 6.11 2.94
CA MET A 127 3.49 7.27 2.12
C MET A 127 4.51 8.42 2.27
N LEU A 128 4.98 8.66 3.50
CA LEU A 128 6.00 9.65 3.80
C LEU A 128 7.36 9.28 3.18
N TYR A 129 7.80 8.03 3.36
CA TYR A 129 9.02 7.50 2.74
C TYR A 129 9.00 7.70 1.23
N ASP A 130 7.91 7.29 0.56
CA ASP A 130 7.80 7.28 -0.90
C ASP A 130 7.80 8.72 -1.44
N CYS A 131 7.05 9.63 -0.80
CA CYS A 131 7.10 11.06 -1.12
C CYS A 131 8.51 11.64 -1.02
N LEU A 132 9.20 11.42 0.10
CA LEU A 132 10.47 12.07 0.37
C LEU A 132 11.61 11.49 -0.46
N LEU A 133 11.74 10.16 -0.48
CA LEU A 133 12.91 9.49 -1.04
C LEU A 133 12.73 9.07 -2.49
N ASN A 134 11.51 8.75 -2.93
CA ASN A 134 11.30 8.28 -4.30
C ASN A 134 10.76 9.39 -5.21
N VAL A 135 9.91 10.28 -4.72
CA VAL A 135 9.46 11.42 -5.51
C VAL A 135 10.45 12.56 -5.41
N LEU A 136 10.58 13.17 -4.24
CA LEU A 136 11.33 14.41 -4.10
C LEU A 136 12.83 14.21 -4.31
N TRP A 137 13.43 13.23 -3.64
CA TRP A 137 14.89 13.01 -3.73
C TRP A 137 15.35 12.51 -5.10
N LEU A 138 14.68 11.52 -5.70
CA LEU A 138 15.09 11.01 -7.03
C LEU A 138 14.86 12.03 -8.15
N ASN A 139 13.84 12.88 -8.04
CA ASN A 139 13.52 13.90 -9.05
C ASN A 139 14.12 15.27 -8.72
N TRP A 140 14.79 15.45 -7.57
CA TRP A 140 15.40 16.73 -7.17
C TRP A 140 16.39 17.26 -8.21
N THR A 141 17.06 16.35 -8.93
CA THR A 141 18.05 16.68 -9.96
C THR A 141 17.45 16.79 -11.36
N MET A 142 16.15 16.56 -11.54
CA MET A 142 15.49 16.72 -12.84
C MET A 142 14.89 18.12 -12.93
N ASP A 143 15.17 18.84 -14.01
CA ASP A 143 14.72 20.23 -14.23
C ASP A 143 13.18 20.38 -14.23
N SER A 144 12.43 19.28 -14.26
CA SER A 144 10.97 19.27 -14.04
C SER A 144 10.47 17.93 -13.50
N ILE A 145 9.53 17.99 -12.55
CA ILE A 145 8.76 16.81 -12.11
C ILE A 145 7.74 16.50 -13.22
N GLN A 146 7.84 15.30 -13.81
CA GLN A 146 6.93 14.85 -14.86
C GLN A 146 5.51 14.63 -14.31
N GLY A 147 4.50 14.64 -15.20
CA GLY A 147 3.09 14.51 -14.83
C GLY A 147 2.77 13.28 -13.99
N ASP A 148 3.40 12.15 -14.29
CA ASP A 148 3.21 10.89 -13.54
C ASP A 148 3.73 10.99 -12.10
N ALA A 149 4.86 11.67 -11.89
CA ALA A 149 5.42 11.90 -10.56
C ALA A 149 4.55 12.86 -9.74
N LEU A 150 3.91 13.86 -10.36
CA LEU A 150 2.93 14.73 -9.69
C LEU A 150 1.65 13.98 -9.33
N MET A 151 1.14 13.13 -10.23
CA MET A 151 -0.04 12.30 -9.95
C MET A 151 0.25 11.33 -8.79
N PHE A 152 1.44 10.72 -8.79
CA PHE A 152 1.89 9.82 -7.73
C PHE A 152 2.01 10.56 -6.38
N LEU A 153 2.63 11.74 -6.37
CA LEU A 153 2.70 12.60 -5.17
C LEU A 153 1.32 13.00 -4.66
N GLY A 154 0.43 13.43 -5.57
CA GLY A 154 -0.95 13.78 -5.25
C GLY A 154 -1.70 12.62 -4.62
N HIS A 155 -1.54 11.40 -5.15
CA HIS A 155 -2.10 10.18 -4.57
C HIS A 155 -1.61 9.93 -3.15
N HIS A 156 -0.30 10.09 -2.90
CA HIS A 156 0.28 9.85 -1.58
C HIS A 156 -0.18 10.89 -0.55
N ILE A 157 -0.25 12.17 -0.95
CA ILE A 157 -0.80 13.24 -0.11
C ILE A 157 -2.27 12.96 0.21
N ALA A 158 -3.08 12.63 -0.79
CA ALA A 158 -4.50 12.32 -0.62
C ALA A 158 -4.72 11.14 0.33
N THR A 159 -3.95 10.06 0.16
CA THR A 159 -4.03 8.85 1.00
C THR A 159 -3.59 9.15 2.44
N THR A 160 -2.51 9.93 2.61
CA THR A 160 -2.05 10.40 3.92
C THR A 160 -3.11 11.25 4.62
N LEU A 161 -3.72 12.20 3.91
CA LEU A 161 -4.80 13.03 4.44
C LEU A 161 -6.00 12.19 4.84
N TYR A 162 -6.41 11.24 4.02
CA TYR A 162 -7.54 10.35 4.32
C TYR A 162 -7.26 9.54 5.60
N MET A 163 -6.11 8.87 5.70
CA MET A 163 -5.74 8.11 6.90
C MET A 163 -5.65 9.00 8.14
N THR A 164 -5.08 10.20 8.01
CA THR A 164 -4.99 11.18 9.10
C THR A 164 -6.37 11.60 9.58
N LEU A 165 -7.30 11.90 8.66
CA LEU A 165 -8.69 12.23 9.00
C LEU A 165 -9.40 11.06 9.68
N CYS A 166 -9.18 9.82 9.24
CA CYS A 166 -9.73 8.63 9.92
C CYS A 166 -9.28 8.55 11.38
N ARG A 167 -8.02 8.90 11.66
CA ARG A 167 -7.47 8.93 13.03
C ARG A 167 -8.05 10.07 13.86
N ILE A 168 -8.15 11.27 13.29
CA ILE A 168 -8.73 12.45 13.96
C ILE A 168 -10.18 12.18 14.35
N HIS A 169 -10.99 11.69 13.41
CA HIS A 169 -12.41 11.41 13.66
C HIS A 169 -12.65 10.07 14.36
N ARG A 170 -11.61 9.24 14.52
CA ARG A 170 -11.71 7.86 15.03
C ARG A 170 -12.81 7.06 14.34
N ALA A 171 -12.95 7.20 13.03
CA ALA A 171 -13.99 6.56 12.21
C ALA A 171 -13.50 6.39 10.78
N GLY A 172 -14.17 5.57 9.97
CA GLY A 172 -13.78 5.39 8.55
C GLY A 172 -12.51 4.55 8.34
N HIS A 173 -11.86 4.10 9.40
CA HIS A 173 -10.63 3.30 9.31
C HIS A 173 -10.81 2.03 8.45
N GLN A 174 -11.98 1.39 8.47
CA GLN A 174 -12.22 0.22 7.63
C GLN A 174 -12.45 0.53 6.14
N SER A 175 -12.99 1.70 5.80
CA SER A 175 -13.01 2.14 4.40
C SER A 175 -11.59 2.42 3.91
N ALA A 176 -10.74 3.04 4.75
CA ALA A 176 -9.32 3.17 4.44
C ALA A 176 -8.63 1.79 4.31
N PHE A 177 -8.93 0.83 5.19
CA PHE A 177 -8.34 -0.52 5.17
C PHE A 177 -8.64 -1.26 3.89
N ILE A 178 -9.88 -1.20 3.39
CA ILE A 178 -10.20 -1.90 2.14
C ILE A 178 -9.51 -1.23 0.96
N CYS A 179 -9.38 0.09 0.94
CA CYS A 179 -8.65 0.80 -0.11
C CYS A 179 -7.17 0.42 -0.10
N MET A 180 -6.55 0.40 1.07
CA MET A 180 -5.16 -0.04 1.24
C MET A 180 -5.01 -1.51 0.84
N PHE A 181 -5.89 -2.40 1.30
CA PHE A 181 -5.81 -3.83 0.99
C PHE A 181 -5.86 -4.07 -0.52
N LEU A 182 -6.86 -3.50 -1.20
CA LEU A 182 -7.02 -3.64 -2.65
C LEU A 182 -5.86 -2.99 -3.41
N GLY A 183 -5.34 -1.85 -2.90
CA GLY A 183 -4.25 -1.16 -3.56
C GLY A 183 -2.91 -1.86 -3.43
N GLU A 184 -2.65 -2.46 -2.28
CA GLU A 184 -1.38 -3.07 -1.93
C GLU A 184 -1.28 -4.53 -2.35
N MET A 185 -2.40 -5.23 -2.59
CA MET A 185 -2.40 -6.65 -2.93
C MET A 185 -1.63 -6.97 -4.22
N THR A 186 -1.63 -6.05 -5.19
CA THR A 186 -0.91 -6.21 -6.47
C THR A 186 0.46 -5.53 -6.46
N ASN A 187 0.79 -4.79 -5.40
CA ASN A 187 1.96 -3.94 -5.35
C ASN A 187 3.30 -4.71 -5.31
N PRO A 188 3.42 -5.90 -4.67
CA PRO A 188 4.62 -6.71 -4.79
C PRO A 188 4.92 -7.12 -6.23
N LEU A 189 3.90 -7.53 -7.00
CA LEU A 189 4.07 -7.90 -8.40
C LEU A 189 4.39 -6.69 -9.27
N HIS A 190 3.74 -5.55 -9.01
CA HIS A 190 4.00 -4.30 -9.72
C HIS A 190 5.45 -3.83 -9.56
N ASN A 191 5.96 -3.88 -8.32
CA ASN A 191 7.33 -3.46 -8.04
C ASN A 191 8.37 -4.49 -8.52
N ALA A 192 8.04 -5.79 -8.48
CA ALA A 192 8.85 -6.80 -9.14
C ALA A 192 8.93 -6.57 -10.66
N TYR A 193 7.81 -6.16 -11.28
CA TYR A 193 7.77 -5.79 -12.70
C TYR A 193 8.68 -4.60 -13.01
N PHE A 194 8.67 -3.55 -12.18
CA PHE A 194 9.59 -2.42 -12.34
C PHE A 194 11.06 -2.81 -12.20
N ILE A 195 11.41 -3.67 -11.23
CA ILE A 195 12.76 -4.21 -11.11
C ILE A 195 13.14 -5.01 -12.36
N ALA A 196 12.22 -5.81 -12.90
CA ALA A 196 12.47 -6.57 -14.13
C ALA A 196 12.70 -5.64 -15.33
N ILE A 197 11.90 -4.59 -15.51
CA ILE A 197 12.13 -3.56 -16.54
C ILE A 197 13.51 -2.93 -16.37
N ALA A 198 13.86 -2.54 -15.14
CA ALA A 198 15.15 -1.93 -14.85
C ALA A 198 16.31 -2.88 -15.19
N ALA A 199 16.18 -4.17 -14.88
CA ALA A 199 17.18 -5.18 -15.25
C ALA A 199 17.32 -5.33 -16.77
N GLN A 200 16.23 -5.21 -17.54
CA GLN A 200 16.26 -5.25 -19.01
C GLN A 200 16.99 -4.05 -19.64
N GLN A 201 17.01 -2.90 -18.95
CA GLN A 201 17.72 -1.70 -19.40
C GLN A 201 19.23 -1.74 -19.14
N LEU A 202 19.71 -2.72 -18.37
CA LEU A 202 21.11 -2.83 -17.98
C LEU A 202 21.78 -4.00 -18.70
N GLU A 203 22.91 -3.75 -19.36
CA GLU A 203 23.67 -4.77 -20.10
C GLU A 203 24.11 -5.95 -19.22
N CYS A 204 24.44 -5.69 -17.95
CA CYS A 204 24.81 -6.73 -16.97
C CYS A 204 23.72 -7.79 -16.76
N CYS A 205 22.47 -7.42 -17.03
CA CYS A 205 21.31 -7.98 -16.37
C CYS A 205 20.20 -8.34 -17.37
N ASN A 206 20.37 -8.00 -18.65
CA ASN A 206 19.48 -8.32 -19.77
C ASN A 206 19.85 -9.66 -20.45
N GLY A 207 19.87 -10.73 -19.66
CA GLY A 207 20.06 -12.10 -20.18
C GLY A 207 18.73 -12.81 -20.52
N PRO A 208 18.76 -13.99 -21.16
CA PRO A 208 17.57 -14.77 -21.50
C PRO A 208 16.67 -15.09 -20.29
N LEU A 209 17.28 -15.42 -19.14
CA LEU A 209 16.54 -15.66 -17.90
C LEU A 209 15.80 -14.40 -17.42
N SER A 210 16.43 -13.24 -17.53
CA SER A 210 15.83 -11.96 -17.14
C SER A 210 14.63 -11.62 -18.02
N GLN A 211 14.72 -11.89 -19.33
CA GLN A 211 13.60 -11.72 -20.27
C GLN A 211 12.43 -12.64 -19.95
N GLN A 212 12.71 -13.91 -19.63
CA GLN A 212 11.68 -14.86 -19.20
C GLN A 212 11.01 -14.41 -17.90
N LEU A 213 11.78 -13.99 -16.90
CA LEU A 213 11.26 -13.45 -15.64
C LEU A 213 10.41 -12.20 -15.88
N TYR A 214 10.87 -11.28 -16.72
CA TYR A 214 10.12 -10.09 -17.12
C TYR A 214 8.74 -10.47 -17.69
N MET A 215 8.69 -11.38 -18.67
CA MET A 215 7.42 -11.80 -19.28
C MET A 215 6.47 -12.46 -18.28
N MET A 216 6.99 -13.35 -17.42
CA MET A 216 6.18 -14.03 -16.40
C MET A 216 5.62 -13.03 -15.37
N ILE A 217 6.45 -12.11 -14.89
CA ILE A 217 6.06 -11.10 -13.90
C ILE A 217 5.06 -10.11 -14.52
N GLU A 218 5.30 -9.65 -15.75
CA GLU A 218 4.38 -8.76 -16.47
C GLU A 218 2.99 -9.37 -16.62
N TYR A 219 2.93 -10.63 -17.06
CA TYR A 219 1.66 -11.33 -17.22
C TYR A 219 0.96 -11.53 -15.87
N ALA A 220 1.68 -12.02 -14.86
CA ALA A 220 1.13 -12.24 -13.52
C ALA A 220 0.62 -10.93 -12.88
N PHE A 221 1.40 -9.86 -12.97
CA PHE A 221 1.01 -8.52 -12.52
C PHE A 221 -0.25 -8.05 -13.26
N SER A 222 -0.27 -8.12 -14.59
CA SER A 222 -1.39 -7.63 -15.40
C SER A 222 -2.70 -8.33 -15.05
N VAL A 223 -2.67 -9.67 -14.93
CA VAL A 223 -3.84 -10.47 -14.53
C VAL A 223 -4.31 -10.09 -13.13
N ALA A 224 -3.39 -10.03 -12.15
CA ALA A 224 -3.72 -9.67 -10.79
C ALA A 224 -4.29 -8.24 -10.70
N TYR A 225 -3.67 -7.28 -11.39
CA TYR A 225 -4.09 -5.89 -11.41
C TYR A 225 -5.49 -5.71 -11.97
N VAL A 226 -5.78 -6.30 -13.14
CA VAL A 226 -7.13 -6.27 -13.73
C VAL A 226 -8.14 -6.93 -12.81
N ALA A 227 -7.84 -8.12 -12.27
CA ALA A 227 -8.78 -8.82 -11.39
C ALA A 227 -9.11 -7.99 -10.14
N VAL A 228 -8.10 -7.40 -9.49
CA VAL A 228 -8.30 -6.65 -8.26
C VAL A 228 -8.95 -5.29 -8.53
N ARG A 229 -8.44 -4.53 -9.50
CA ARG A 229 -8.88 -3.16 -9.75
C ARG A 229 -10.15 -3.11 -10.56
N ALA A 230 -10.27 -3.85 -11.67
CA ALA A 230 -11.45 -3.75 -12.52
C ALA A 230 -12.64 -4.58 -12.02
N LEU A 231 -12.39 -5.70 -11.32
CA LEU A 231 -13.46 -6.62 -10.92
C LEU A 231 -13.78 -6.52 -9.44
N VAL A 232 -12.80 -6.51 -8.54
CA VAL A 232 -13.06 -6.59 -7.09
C VAL A 232 -13.30 -5.21 -6.46
N ALA A 233 -12.43 -4.24 -6.74
CA ALA A 233 -12.46 -2.94 -6.09
C ALA A 233 -13.78 -2.15 -6.26
N PRO A 234 -14.44 -2.13 -7.43
CA PRO A 234 -15.66 -1.36 -7.63
C PRO A 234 -16.78 -1.79 -6.67
N PHE A 235 -16.92 -3.09 -6.39
CA PHE A 235 -17.93 -3.58 -5.44
C PHE A 235 -17.67 -3.08 -4.02
N PHE A 236 -16.42 -3.10 -3.58
CA PHE A 236 -16.05 -2.59 -2.26
C PHE A 236 -16.18 -1.07 -2.18
N PHE A 237 -15.91 -0.33 -3.25
CA PHE A 237 -16.05 1.13 -3.28
C PHE A 237 -17.50 1.57 -3.30
N VAL A 238 -18.37 0.85 -4.02
CA VAL A 238 -19.83 1.05 -3.94
C VAL A 238 -20.32 0.78 -2.51
N HIS A 239 -19.91 -0.35 -1.90
CA HIS A 239 -20.31 -0.67 -0.54
C HIS A 239 -19.77 0.33 0.50
N ALA A 240 -18.52 0.75 0.38
CA ALA A 240 -17.93 1.77 1.25
C ALA A 240 -18.66 3.11 1.11
N THR A 241 -18.98 3.52 -0.13
CA THR A 241 -19.77 4.72 -0.40
C THR A 241 -21.15 4.61 0.25
N PHE A 242 -21.86 3.50 0.02
CA PHE A 242 -23.17 3.28 0.62
C PHE A 242 -23.10 3.35 2.16
N SER A 243 -22.17 2.62 2.77
CA SER A 243 -22.03 2.61 4.23
C SER A 243 -21.66 3.98 4.80
N LEU A 244 -20.78 4.75 4.14
CA LEU A 244 -20.39 6.08 4.60
C LEU A 244 -21.56 7.09 4.56
N TRP A 245 -22.43 6.99 3.57
CA TRP A 245 -23.56 7.92 3.40
C TRP A 245 -24.83 7.50 4.14
N TYR A 246 -25.15 6.20 4.15
CA TYR A 246 -26.41 5.67 4.71
C TYR A 246 -26.23 5.14 6.14
N ASP A 247 -25.20 4.34 6.40
CA ASP A 247 -24.86 3.86 7.76
C ASP A 247 -23.97 4.86 8.51
N ARG A 248 -24.16 6.14 8.22
CA ARG A 248 -23.29 7.24 8.61
C ARG A 248 -23.00 7.24 10.11
N ASN A 249 -21.71 7.37 10.46
CA ASN A 249 -21.32 7.70 11.82
C ASN A 249 -21.60 9.20 12.10
N PRO A 250 -22.41 9.53 13.11
CA PRO A 250 -22.79 10.91 13.41
C PRO A 250 -21.61 11.79 13.82
N GLN A 251 -20.50 11.21 14.28
CA GLN A 251 -19.28 11.93 14.67
C GLN A 251 -18.48 12.46 13.47
N VAL A 252 -18.77 11.98 12.26
CA VAL A 252 -18.08 12.41 11.04
C VAL A 252 -18.89 13.50 10.33
N PRO A 253 -18.32 14.70 10.11
CA PRO A 253 -18.96 15.74 9.32
C PRO A 253 -19.27 15.29 7.89
N VAL A 254 -20.38 15.76 7.33
CA VAL A 254 -20.79 15.40 5.95
C VAL A 254 -19.72 15.78 4.93
N MET A 255 -19.05 16.93 5.12
CA MET A 255 -17.97 17.35 4.22
C MET A 255 -16.79 16.38 4.23
N THR A 256 -16.46 15.80 5.39
CA THR A 256 -15.43 14.77 5.49
C THR A 256 -15.84 13.50 4.76
N ILE A 257 -17.11 13.09 4.87
CA ILE A 257 -17.65 11.92 4.15
C ILE A 257 -17.62 12.15 2.63
N ALA A 258 -18.03 13.32 2.17
CA ALA A 258 -17.99 13.70 0.76
C ALA A 258 -16.54 13.68 0.24
N PHE A 259 -15.60 14.23 1.02
CA PHE A 259 -14.19 14.21 0.68
C PHE A 259 -13.62 12.78 0.61
N TRP A 260 -13.88 11.92 1.61
CA TRP A 260 -13.45 10.52 1.58
C TRP A 260 -14.04 9.75 0.40
N THR A 261 -15.33 9.95 0.11
CA THR A 261 -15.99 9.35 -1.05
C THR A 261 -15.31 9.79 -2.35
N PHE A 262 -15.05 11.09 -2.50
CA PHE A 262 -14.33 11.62 -3.65
C PHE A 262 -12.95 10.97 -3.81
N LEU A 263 -12.17 10.85 -2.73
CA LEU A 263 -10.84 10.22 -2.77
C LEU A 263 -10.90 8.74 -3.17
N ILE A 264 -11.85 7.98 -2.64
CA ILE A 264 -12.03 6.55 -2.99
C ILE A 264 -12.24 6.41 -4.51
N TRP A 265 -13.17 7.17 -5.07
CA TRP A 265 -13.49 7.10 -6.50
C TRP A 265 -12.42 7.72 -7.39
N LEU A 266 -11.73 8.76 -6.93
CA LEU A 266 -10.63 9.36 -7.68
C LEU A 266 -9.53 8.35 -7.97
N VAL A 267 -9.16 7.53 -6.98
CA VAL A 267 -8.15 6.47 -7.14
C VAL A 267 -8.61 5.41 -8.15
N GLU A 268 -9.88 5.01 -8.11
CA GLU A 268 -10.43 4.03 -9.05
C GLU A 268 -10.42 4.56 -10.49
N ILE A 269 -10.91 5.79 -10.68
CA ILE A 269 -10.98 6.43 -11.99
C ILE A 269 -9.57 6.66 -12.55
N ALA A 270 -8.64 7.11 -11.70
CA ALA A 270 -7.24 7.29 -12.09
C ALA A 270 -6.54 5.97 -12.47
N SER A 271 -7.08 4.82 -12.03
CA SER A 271 -6.55 3.50 -12.38
C SER A 271 -6.99 3.01 -13.76
N ILE A 272 -8.00 3.63 -14.40
CA ILE A 272 -8.55 3.17 -15.70
C ILE A 272 -7.48 3.04 -16.79
N PRO A 273 -6.58 4.02 -17.02
CA PRO A 273 -5.54 3.87 -18.05
C PRO A 273 -4.61 2.68 -17.79
N TYR A 274 -4.24 2.44 -16.53
CA TYR A 274 -3.42 1.30 -16.13
C TYR A 274 -4.15 -0.04 -16.29
N ILE A 275 -5.46 -0.07 -15.99
CA ILE A 275 -6.31 -1.25 -16.24
C ILE A 275 -6.33 -1.58 -17.73
N GLN A 276 -6.50 -0.57 -18.60
CA GLN A 276 -6.51 -0.75 -20.05
C GLN A 276 -5.17 -1.28 -20.58
N ASP A 277 -4.05 -0.72 -20.09
CA ASP A 277 -2.71 -1.20 -20.45
C ASP A 277 -2.48 -2.66 -20.02
N CYS A 278 -2.81 -3.00 -18.78
CA CYS A 278 -2.71 -4.38 -18.29
C CYS A 278 -3.62 -5.34 -19.07
N TRP A 279 -4.83 -4.89 -19.43
CA TRP A 279 -5.74 -5.69 -20.26
C TRP A 279 -5.14 -5.96 -21.64
N ASN A 280 -4.58 -4.95 -22.29
CA ASN A 280 -3.93 -5.10 -23.58
C ASN A 280 -2.75 -6.07 -23.51
N LYS A 281 -1.93 -6.01 -22.45
CA LYS A 281 -0.83 -6.97 -22.20
C LYS A 281 -1.33 -8.41 -22.07
N ILE A 282 -2.46 -8.63 -21.41
CA ILE A 282 -3.08 -9.98 -21.32
C ILE A 282 -3.53 -10.47 -22.69
N VAL A 283 -4.21 -9.61 -23.48
CA VAL A 283 -4.73 -9.98 -24.80
C VAL A 283 -3.58 -10.25 -25.78
N VAL A 284 -2.56 -9.40 -25.82
CA VAL A 284 -1.37 -9.57 -26.67
C VAL A 284 -0.53 -10.75 -26.20
N GLY A 285 -0.33 -10.94 -24.90
CA GLY A 285 0.39 -12.09 -24.35
C GLY A 285 -0.21 -13.43 -24.78
N ARG A 286 -1.55 -13.52 -24.87
CA ARG A 286 -2.23 -14.70 -25.43
C ARG A 286 -1.88 -14.96 -26.90
N SER A 287 -1.66 -13.91 -27.69
CA SER A 287 -1.30 -14.06 -29.11
C SER A 287 0.12 -14.60 -29.32
N MET A 288 1.05 -14.32 -28.40
CA MET A 288 2.44 -14.83 -28.48
C MET A 288 2.55 -16.29 -27.99
N VAL A 289 1.75 -16.69 -26.99
CA VAL A 289 1.72 -18.09 -26.54
C VAL A 289 1.09 -19.00 -27.60
N GLY A 290 0.10 -18.50 -28.35
CA GLY A 290 -0.50 -19.22 -29.48
C GLY A 290 0.40 -19.38 -30.71
N THR A 291 1.52 -18.65 -30.81
CA THR A 291 2.50 -18.79 -31.90
C THR A 291 3.78 -19.52 -31.47
N ALA A 292 3.94 -19.83 -30.18
CA ALA A 292 5.07 -20.61 -29.67
C ALA A 292 4.84 -22.14 -29.77
N GLU A 293 3.66 -22.57 -30.21
CA GLU A 293 3.33 -23.96 -30.57
C GLU A 293 3.02 -24.08 -32.08
N LEU A 294 3.98 -23.74 -32.96
CA LEU A 294 4.00 -24.18 -34.36
C LEU A 294 5.44 -24.34 -34.87
#